data_AF-A0A6C0SJH7-F1
#
_entry.id   AF-A0A6C0SJH7-F1
#
_cell.length_a   1.000
_cell.length_b   1.000
_cell.length_c   1.000
_cell.angle_alpha   90.00
_cell.angle_beta   90.00
_cell.angle_gamma   90.00
#
_symmetry.space_group_name_H-M   'P 1'
#
loop_
_entity.id
_entity.type
_entity.pdbx_description
1 polymer ?
#
loop_
_entity_poly.entity_id
_entity_poly.type
_entity_poly.pdbx_seq_one_letter_code
_entity_poly.pdbx_strand_id
1 'polypeptide(L)'
;MNLFEKSNFNCVFSSSLDWFHSSRLSGRVGTKRNRFCRKTESFYALCLSHRRYLCYAPEGLLPARPRGRRASTYNCSNSLGYIRGLNGKQKQLIKKLVHICMIDGKKTRSRAIVHKTFHRLAPHGDVIKLLVNATENVKPICGVKKVRISGITRLVPSIIATNRQETLAIRWMLESAAKRRMGKKSISLDQCLYAEILEASQKMGIARKKRDDLHKLAEANRSFSHYRWW
;
A
#
# COMPACT_ATOMS: atom_id res chain seq x y z
N MET A 1 -58.11 5.08 -0.88
CA MET A 1 -57.23 4.92 -2.07
C MET A 1 -56.30 6.12 -2.15
N ASN A 2 -55.06 5.91 -1.69
CA ASN A 2 -53.79 6.60 -1.92
C ASN A 2 -53.75 8.12 -2.17
N LEU A 3 -53.41 8.84 -1.09
CA LEU A 3 -52.51 10.01 -1.09
C LEU A 3 -51.07 9.50 -1.27
N PHE A 4 -50.30 9.99 -2.24
CA PHE A 4 -48.83 10.00 -2.17
C PHE A 4 -48.23 11.01 -3.16
N GLU A 5 -47.41 11.91 -2.61
CA GLU A 5 -46.67 12.98 -3.27
C GLU A 5 -45.77 12.47 -4.41
N LYS A 6 -45.75 13.18 -5.53
CA LYS A 6 -44.75 13.04 -6.60
C LYS A 6 -43.86 14.28 -6.62
N SER A 7 -42.68 14.17 -6.04
CA SER A 7 -41.56 15.09 -6.28
C SER A 7 -40.87 14.70 -7.59
N ASN A 8 -41.15 15.44 -8.67
CA ASN A 8 -40.40 15.37 -9.94
C ASN A 8 -39.19 16.29 -9.87
N PHE A 9 -37.99 15.72 -9.65
CA PHE A 9 -36.73 16.40 -9.92
C PHE A 9 -36.40 16.22 -11.40
N ASN A 10 -36.58 17.28 -12.19
CA ASN A 10 -36.01 17.38 -13.53
C ASN A 10 -34.55 17.83 -13.44
N CYS A 11 -33.67 16.97 -13.96
CA CYS A 11 -32.33 17.30 -14.37
C CYS A 11 -32.35 18.39 -15.46
N VAL A 12 -31.54 19.44 -15.30
CA VAL A 12 -31.07 20.26 -16.42
C VAL A 12 -29.55 20.25 -16.42
N PHE A 13 -29.05 19.81 -17.57
CA PHE A 13 -27.67 19.74 -18.02
C PHE A 13 -27.09 21.14 -18.26
N SER A 14 -25.83 21.37 -17.90
CA SER A 14 -24.91 22.26 -18.63
C SER A 14 -23.48 21.97 -18.15
N SER A 15 -22.68 21.23 -18.93
CA SER A 15 -21.64 21.78 -19.79
C SER A 15 -20.58 22.61 -19.04
N SER A 16 -19.36 22.06 -18.90
CA SER A 16 -18.16 22.73 -19.42
C SER A 16 -16.98 21.76 -19.41
N LEU A 17 -16.65 21.27 -20.61
CA LEU A 17 -15.28 20.93 -20.98
C LEU A 17 -14.47 22.25 -21.06
N ASP A 18 -13.15 22.09 -21.11
CA ASP A 18 -12.17 23.07 -21.56
C ASP A 18 -11.89 24.27 -20.66
N TRP A 19 -10.75 24.24 -19.98
CA TRP A 19 -9.86 25.40 -19.90
C TRP A 19 -8.41 24.94 -20.10
N PHE A 20 -8.02 25.07 -21.36
CA PHE A 20 -6.73 24.77 -21.97
C PHE A 20 -5.73 25.90 -21.68
N HIS A 21 -4.48 25.62 -22.04
CA HIS A 21 -3.47 26.56 -22.48
C HIS A 21 -3.91 27.99 -22.89
N SER A 22 -2.92 28.87 -22.73
CA SER A 22 -2.67 30.12 -23.47
C SER A 22 -3.06 31.41 -22.75
N SER A 23 -2.02 32.09 -22.26
CA SER A 23 -1.94 33.55 -22.34
C SER A 23 -0.49 33.95 -22.56
N ARG A 24 -0.16 34.25 -23.81
CA ARG A 24 1.04 34.99 -24.22
C ARG A 24 0.64 36.00 -25.29
N LEU A 25 1.20 37.22 -25.15
CA LEU A 25 1.24 38.38 -26.06
C LEU A 25 0.00 39.31 -25.96
N SER A 26 0.08 40.64 -25.76
CA SER A 26 1.10 41.69 -26.03
C SER A 26 0.93 42.89 -25.04
N GLY A 27 1.98 43.51 -24.45
CA GLY A 27 2.70 44.74 -24.88
C GLY A 27 1.98 46.06 -24.46
N ARG A 28 2.51 47.14 -23.85
CA ARG A 28 3.83 47.76 -23.51
C ARG A 28 3.58 48.61 -22.22
N VAL A 29 4.52 48.95 -21.33
CA VAL A 29 5.59 50.00 -21.41
C VAL A 29 6.54 49.82 -20.21
N GLY A 30 7.80 50.27 -20.37
CA GLY A 30 9.01 49.98 -19.59
C GLY A 30 8.97 50.30 -18.09
N THR A 31 9.86 49.71 -17.29
CA THR A 31 11.21 50.28 -17.15
C THR A 31 12.27 49.25 -16.75
N LYS A 32 13.49 49.54 -17.21
CA LYS A 32 14.72 48.75 -17.15
C LYS A 32 15.19 48.43 -15.73
N ARG A 33 15.81 47.26 -15.55
CA ARG A 33 17.19 47.11 -15.01
C ARG A 33 17.71 45.67 -15.21
N ASN A 34 18.65 45.54 -16.15
CA ASN A 34 19.95 44.84 -16.05
C ASN A 34 20.08 43.75 -14.96
N ARG A 35 20.56 42.53 -15.23
CA ARG A 35 21.69 42.15 -16.08
C ARG A 35 21.79 40.61 -16.11
N PHE A 36 22.37 40.11 -17.21
CA PHE A 36 23.19 38.90 -17.30
C PHE A 36 22.55 37.51 -17.39
N CYS A 37 23.32 36.65 -18.04
CA CYS A 37 22.94 35.70 -19.04
C CYS A 37 23.66 34.38 -18.77
N ARG A 38 22.96 33.28 -19.08
CA ARG A 38 23.45 31.92 -19.38
C ARG A 38 24.08 31.08 -18.26
N LYS A 39 23.30 30.04 -17.90
CA LYS A 39 23.65 28.61 -17.89
C LYS A 39 25.12 28.26 -17.59
N THR A 40 25.33 27.55 -16.48
CA THR A 40 25.94 26.21 -16.42
C THR A 40 25.81 25.62 -15.01
N GLU A 41 25.51 24.32 -14.97
CA GLU A 41 25.81 23.36 -13.89
C GLU A 41 25.24 23.53 -12.47
N SER A 42 24.36 22.60 -12.09
CA SER A 42 24.50 21.69 -10.92
C SER A 42 23.14 21.19 -10.42
N PHE A 43 22.67 20.07 -10.96
CA PHE A 43 21.45 19.38 -10.48
C PHE A 43 21.68 18.53 -9.20
N TYR A 44 22.77 18.77 -8.48
CA TYR A 44 23.17 18.05 -7.28
C TYR A 44 23.47 19.00 -6.12
N ALA A 45 22.47 19.72 -5.62
CA ALA A 45 22.58 20.37 -4.32
C ALA A 45 21.20 20.76 -3.80
N LEU A 46 20.51 19.83 -3.13
CA LEU A 46 19.59 20.10 -2.02
C LEU A 46 19.16 18.78 -1.35
N CYS A 47 20.14 17.90 -1.12
CA CYS A 47 20.14 17.08 0.08
C CYS A 47 20.66 17.97 1.20
N LEU A 48 19.80 18.52 2.06
CA LEU A 48 20.07 18.91 3.45
C LEU A 48 18.93 19.77 4.03
N SER A 49 17.74 19.19 4.27
CA SER A 49 16.77 19.78 5.21
C SER A 49 15.57 18.87 5.58
N HIS A 50 15.76 17.55 5.74
CA HIS A 50 14.72 16.71 6.36
C HIS A 50 15.25 15.69 7.39
N ARG A 51 16.43 15.97 7.94
CA ARG A 51 17.06 15.21 9.03
C ARG A 51 16.50 15.61 10.41
N ARG A 52 15.17 15.73 10.54
CA ARG A 52 14.49 16.10 11.81
C ARG A 52 13.27 15.25 12.19
N TYR A 53 13.17 14.01 11.70
CA TYR A 53 12.15 13.07 12.18
C TYR A 53 12.70 11.67 12.53
N LEU A 54 13.90 11.62 13.13
CA LEU A 54 14.47 10.37 13.66
C LEU A 54 15.14 10.59 15.02
N CYS A 55 14.36 11.02 16.01
CA CYS A 55 14.76 10.93 17.42
C CYS A 55 13.54 10.54 18.26
N TYR A 56 13.30 9.24 18.41
CA TYR A 56 12.65 8.60 19.56
C TYR A 56 13.02 7.12 19.51
N ALA A 57 14.23 6.83 19.95
CA ALA A 57 14.66 5.51 20.37
C ALA A 57 15.23 5.71 21.78
N PRO A 58 14.71 5.05 22.82
CA PRO A 58 15.29 5.13 24.17
C PRO A 58 16.74 4.68 24.11
N GLU A 59 17.62 5.48 24.72
CA GLU A 59 19.06 5.27 24.71
C GLU A 59 19.43 4.06 25.57
N GLY A 60 20.27 3.18 25.01
CA GLY A 60 20.82 2.02 25.70
C GLY A 60 20.98 0.83 24.76
N LEU A 61 22.23 0.55 24.36
CA LEU A 61 22.67 -0.45 23.37
C LEU A 61 22.39 -0.12 21.90
N LEU A 62 23.15 0.84 21.34
CA LEU A 62 23.46 0.82 19.91
C LEU A 62 24.98 0.63 19.74
N PRO A 63 25.44 -0.40 19.00
CA PRO A 63 26.86 -0.59 18.76
C PRO A 63 27.44 0.52 17.88
N ALA A 64 28.72 0.83 18.09
CA ALA A 64 29.46 1.88 17.40
C ALA A 64 29.41 1.71 15.87
N ARG A 65 29.32 2.83 15.13
CA ARG A 65 29.37 2.84 13.66
C ARG A 65 30.81 2.63 13.17
N PRO A 66 31.07 1.69 12.24
CA PRO A 66 32.41 1.52 11.68
C PRO A 66 32.74 2.67 10.73
N ARG A 67 33.95 3.23 10.85
CA ARG A 67 34.53 4.16 9.86
C ARG A 67 35.21 3.33 8.77
N GLY A 68 34.81 3.54 7.51
CA GLY A 68 35.44 2.94 6.35
C GLY A 68 34.45 2.60 5.23
N ARG A 69 34.92 2.63 3.98
CA ARG A 69 34.19 2.24 2.77
C ARG A 69 34.01 0.71 2.69
N ARG A 70 33.68 0.06 3.81
CA ARG A 70 33.11 -1.28 3.83
C ARG A 70 31.61 -1.06 3.87
N ALA A 71 30.93 -1.42 2.78
CA ALA A 71 29.48 -1.57 2.82
C ALA A 71 29.17 -2.30 4.12
N SER A 72 28.39 -1.67 5.00
CA SER A 72 27.90 -2.34 6.19
C SER A 72 27.03 -3.47 5.68
N THR A 73 27.65 -4.63 5.47
CA THR A 73 26.97 -5.90 5.46
C THR A 73 26.55 -6.08 6.91
N TYR A 74 25.48 -5.38 7.31
CA TYR A 74 24.55 -6.04 8.21
C TYR A 74 24.14 -7.30 7.47
N ASN A 75 24.93 -8.36 7.60
CA ASN A 75 24.52 -9.74 7.47
C ASN A 75 23.53 -9.96 8.61
N CYS A 76 22.38 -9.29 8.55
CA CYS A 76 21.22 -9.54 9.37
C CYS A 76 20.48 -10.73 8.76
N SER A 77 21.23 -11.81 8.54
CA SER A 77 20.69 -13.16 8.39
C SER A 77 20.05 -13.64 9.69
N ASN A 78 20.41 -13.07 10.86
CA ASN A 78 20.09 -13.69 12.16
C ASN A 78 19.31 -12.83 13.19
N SER A 79 18.59 -11.76 12.83
CA SER A 79 17.71 -11.04 13.79
C SER A 79 16.25 -11.54 13.79
N LEU A 80 16.03 -12.81 13.44
CA LEU A 80 14.74 -13.50 13.55
C LEU A 80 14.99 -14.86 14.22
N GLY A 81 15.60 -14.85 15.42
CA GLY A 81 15.94 -16.07 16.18
C GLY A 81 14.75 -16.98 16.49
N TYR A 82 13.52 -16.44 16.44
CA TYR A 82 12.25 -17.15 16.57
C TYR A 82 11.86 -18.06 15.39
N ILE A 83 12.76 -18.26 14.40
CA ILE A 83 12.53 -19.10 13.22
C ILE A 83 12.81 -20.60 13.50
N ARG A 84 13.56 -20.95 14.56
CA ARG A 84 13.87 -22.35 14.93
C ARG A 84 12.62 -23.04 15.50
N GLY A 85 11.71 -23.47 14.63
CA GLY A 85 10.47 -24.18 15.01
C GLY A 85 9.27 -23.93 14.10
N LEU A 86 9.37 -22.95 13.18
CA LEU A 86 8.25 -22.63 12.28
C LEU A 86 8.18 -23.57 11.05
N ASN A 87 6.96 -23.83 10.60
CA ASN A 87 6.70 -24.57 9.37
C ASN A 87 7.28 -23.82 8.16
N GLY A 88 7.69 -24.55 7.11
CA GLY A 88 8.25 -23.95 5.89
C GLY A 88 7.34 -22.88 5.26
N LYS A 89 6.02 -23.13 5.26
CA LYS A 89 5.00 -22.19 4.77
C LYS A 89 4.92 -20.90 5.61
N GLN A 90 4.95 -21.01 6.94
CA GLN A 90 4.92 -19.85 7.85
C GLN A 90 6.17 -18.96 7.66
N LYS A 91 7.35 -19.57 7.49
CA LYS A 91 8.59 -18.84 7.19
C LYS A 91 8.47 -18.07 5.86
N GLN A 92 7.87 -18.67 4.84
CA GLN A 92 7.64 -18.00 3.56
C GLN A 92 6.65 -16.83 3.68
N LEU A 93 5.59 -16.96 4.47
CA LEU A 93 4.63 -15.86 4.71
C LEU A 93 5.31 -14.65 5.35
N ILE A 94 6.11 -14.86 6.40
CA ILE A 94 6.87 -13.78 7.06
C ILE A 94 7.87 -13.15 6.08
N LYS A 95 8.56 -13.98 5.28
CA LYS A 95 9.49 -13.49 4.24
C LYS A 95 8.76 -12.62 3.22
N LYS A 96 7.58 -13.02 2.74
CA LYS A 96 6.74 -12.23 1.83
C LYS A 96 6.32 -10.92 2.49
N LEU A 97 5.88 -10.94 3.75
CA LEU A 97 5.50 -9.75 4.51
C LEU A 97 6.64 -8.72 4.59
N VAL A 98 7.84 -9.15 4.98
CA VAL A 98 9.02 -8.27 5.07
C VAL A 98 9.38 -7.69 3.70
N HIS A 99 9.35 -8.50 2.63
CA HIS A 99 9.67 -8.03 1.28
C HIS A 99 8.63 -7.05 0.72
N ILE A 100 7.33 -7.29 0.92
CA ILE A 100 6.27 -6.39 0.42
C ILE A 100 6.26 -5.08 1.22
N CYS A 101 6.61 -5.13 2.52
CA CYS A 101 6.80 -3.94 3.35
C CYS A 101 8.08 -3.14 2.98
N MET A 102 8.94 -3.67 2.11
CA MET A 102 10.20 -3.04 1.73
C MET A 102 10.00 -1.98 0.67
N ILE A 103 10.52 -0.78 0.95
CA ILE A 103 10.54 0.37 0.04
C ILE A 103 12.01 0.71 -0.19
N ASP A 104 12.38 0.97 -1.45
CA ASP A 104 13.76 1.27 -1.89
C ASP A 104 14.82 0.23 -1.48
N GLY A 105 14.45 -1.05 -1.33
CA GLY A 105 15.40 -2.10 -0.91
C GLY A 105 15.85 -2.03 0.56
N LYS A 106 15.26 -1.16 1.38
CA LYS A 106 15.65 -0.94 2.79
C LYS A 106 15.14 -2.04 3.72
N LYS A 107 15.73 -3.24 3.63
CA LYS A 107 15.30 -4.44 4.38
C LYS A 107 15.36 -4.29 5.90
N THR A 108 16.36 -3.59 6.43
CA THR A 108 16.52 -3.38 7.88
C THR A 108 15.34 -2.62 8.48
N ARG A 109 14.86 -1.58 7.78
CA ARG A 109 13.71 -0.78 8.23
C ARG A 109 12.42 -1.61 8.25
N SER A 110 12.17 -2.39 7.20
CA SER A 110 10.97 -3.24 7.12
C SER A 110 10.96 -4.34 8.17
N ARG A 111 12.12 -4.95 8.45
CA ARG A 111 12.26 -5.91 9.55
C ARG A 111 11.93 -5.28 10.91
N ALA A 112 12.44 -4.08 11.17
CA ALA A 112 12.15 -3.37 12.42
C ALA A 112 10.66 -3.06 12.59
N ILE A 113 9.97 -2.67 11.52
CA ILE A 113 8.52 -2.44 11.53
C ILE A 113 7.77 -3.74 11.85
N VAL A 114 8.05 -4.82 11.11
CA VAL A 114 7.37 -6.11 11.31
C VAL A 114 7.62 -6.65 12.72
N HIS A 115 8.84 -6.52 13.23
CA HIS A 115 9.18 -6.91 14.60
C HIS A 115 8.38 -6.11 15.64
N LYS A 116 8.29 -4.78 15.49
CA LYS A 116 7.47 -3.92 16.36
C LYS A 116 5.99 -4.29 16.30
N THR A 117 5.48 -4.60 15.11
CA THR A 117 4.10 -5.08 14.95
C THR A 117 3.86 -6.40 15.70
N PHE A 118 4.79 -7.35 15.61
CA PHE A 118 4.69 -8.62 16.34
C PHE A 118 4.76 -8.44 17.85
N HIS A 119 5.62 -7.55 18.34
CA HIS A 119 5.65 -7.19 19.77
C HIS A 119 4.31 -6.64 20.25
N ARG A 120 3.62 -5.83 19.43
CA ARG A 120 2.27 -5.33 19.76
C ARG A 120 1.19 -6.40 19.69
N LEU A 121 1.35 -7.43 18.85
CA LEU A 121 0.41 -8.55 18.73
C LEU A 121 0.55 -9.59 19.85
N ALA A 122 1.73 -9.70 20.47
CA ALA A 122 2.04 -10.67 21.51
C ALA A 122 0.99 -10.79 22.64
N PRO A 123 0.41 -9.71 23.20
CA PRO A 123 -0.60 -9.84 24.26
C PRO A 123 -1.93 -10.47 23.80
N HIS A 124 -2.21 -10.52 22.49
CA HIS A 124 -3.46 -11.06 21.96
C HIS A 124 -3.36 -12.56 21.60
N GLY A 125 -2.22 -13.20 21.85
CA GLY A 125 -1.98 -14.62 21.64
C GLY A 125 -0.88 -14.92 20.63
N ASP A 126 -0.92 -16.12 20.05
CA ASP A 126 0.09 -16.61 19.11
C ASP A 126 0.13 -15.77 17.83
N VAL A 127 1.13 -14.88 17.73
CA VAL A 127 1.31 -13.94 16.62
C VAL A 127 1.31 -14.63 15.25
N ILE A 128 1.92 -15.81 15.16
CA ILE A 128 2.00 -16.57 13.92
C ILE A 128 0.62 -17.11 13.51
N LYS A 129 -0.15 -17.63 14.46
CA LYS A 129 -1.52 -18.11 14.19
C LYS A 129 -2.41 -16.95 13.77
N LEU A 130 -2.34 -15.82 14.46
CA LEU A 130 -3.08 -14.60 14.10
C LEU A 130 -2.74 -14.13 12.67
N LEU A 131 -1.46 -14.12 12.30
CA LEU A 131 -1.03 -13.72 10.97
C LEU A 131 -1.55 -14.68 9.88
N VAL A 132 -1.50 -16.00 10.13
CA VAL A 132 -2.02 -17.01 9.20
C VAL A 132 -3.53 -16.85 9.04
N ASN A 133 -4.28 -16.76 10.14
CA ASN A 133 -5.73 -16.61 10.14
C ASN A 133 -6.15 -15.31 9.42
N ALA A 134 -5.48 -14.20 9.71
CA ALA A 134 -5.72 -12.93 9.02
C ALA A 134 -5.47 -13.04 7.52
N THR A 135 -4.38 -13.72 7.12
CA THR A 135 -4.05 -13.92 5.70
C THR A 135 -5.09 -14.78 5.01
N GLU A 136 -5.54 -15.86 5.63
CA GLU A 136 -6.59 -16.75 5.09
C GLU A 136 -7.91 -16.02 4.89
N ASN A 137 -8.28 -15.16 5.84
CA ASN A 137 -9.48 -14.35 5.73
C ASN A 137 -9.39 -13.31 4.60
N VAL A 138 -8.24 -12.68 4.37
CA VAL A 138 -8.09 -11.64 3.34
C VAL A 138 -7.81 -12.26 1.95
N LYS A 139 -7.45 -13.53 1.88
CA LYS A 139 -7.10 -14.25 0.65
C LYS A 139 -8.26 -14.23 -0.37
N PRO A 140 -8.06 -13.65 -1.58
CA PRO A 140 -9.05 -13.72 -2.64
C PRO A 140 -8.92 -15.04 -3.42
N ILE A 141 -10.03 -15.73 -3.66
CA ILE A 141 -10.08 -16.97 -4.45
C ILE A 141 -10.16 -16.66 -5.96
N CYS A 142 -11.12 -15.80 -6.32
CA CYS A 142 -11.29 -15.28 -7.67
C CYS A 142 -10.90 -13.80 -7.74
N GLY A 143 -10.56 -13.37 -8.95
CA GLY A 143 -10.41 -11.98 -9.33
C GLY A 143 -11.05 -11.74 -10.68
N VAL A 144 -10.81 -10.56 -11.24
CA VAL A 144 -11.41 -10.14 -12.52
C VAL A 144 -10.32 -9.58 -13.41
N LYS A 145 -10.34 -9.95 -14.70
CA LYS A 145 -9.45 -9.44 -15.74
C LYS A 145 -10.26 -8.62 -16.74
N LYS A 146 -9.71 -7.52 -17.23
CA LYS A 146 -10.33 -6.73 -18.30
C LYS A 146 -10.08 -7.43 -19.63
N VAL A 147 -11.13 -7.73 -20.38
CA VAL A 147 -11.06 -8.35 -21.71
C VAL A 147 -11.91 -7.52 -22.67
N ARG A 148 -11.40 -7.27 -23.88
CA ARG A 148 -12.11 -6.51 -24.91
C ARG A 148 -12.87 -7.48 -25.80
N ILE A 149 -14.20 -7.36 -25.82
CA ILE A 149 -15.13 -8.24 -26.55
C ILE A 149 -16.11 -7.34 -27.30
N SER A 150 -16.21 -7.52 -28.61
CA SER A 150 -17.18 -6.81 -29.46
C SER A 150 -17.18 -5.29 -29.25
N GLY A 151 -15.99 -4.68 -29.27
CA GLY A 151 -15.82 -3.22 -29.12
C GLY A 151 -15.93 -2.68 -27.69
N ILE A 152 -16.41 -3.46 -26.72
CA ILE A 152 -16.59 -3.06 -25.30
C ILE A 152 -15.59 -3.82 -24.41
N THR A 153 -15.09 -3.17 -23.37
CA THR A 153 -14.23 -3.83 -22.37
C THR A 153 -15.08 -4.35 -21.22
N ARG A 154 -15.14 -5.68 -21.07
CA ARG A 154 -15.85 -6.35 -19.97
C ARG A 154 -14.88 -6.92 -18.95
N LEU A 155 -15.38 -7.16 -17.74
CA LEU A 155 -14.62 -7.80 -16.67
C LEU A 155 -14.92 -9.30 -16.69
N VAL A 156 -13.90 -10.11 -16.98
CA VAL A 156 -14.00 -11.56 -17.03
C VAL A 156 -13.43 -12.16 -15.73
N PRO A 157 -14.21 -12.96 -14.98
CA PRO A 157 -13.72 -13.63 -13.78
C PRO A 157 -12.57 -14.61 -14.06
N SER A 158 -11.57 -14.65 -13.18
CA SER A 158 -10.46 -15.61 -13.25
C SER A 158 -10.08 -16.14 -11.88
N ILE A 159 -9.75 -17.42 -11.79
CA ILE A 159 -9.21 -18.05 -10.57
C ILE A 159 -7.77 -17.60 -10.37
N ILE A 160 -7.41 -17.26 -9.13
CA ILE A 160 -6.08 -16.78 -8.78
C ILE A 160 -5.26 -17.95 -8.21
N ALA A 161 -4.01 -18.14 -8.65
CA ALA A 161 -3.11 -19.15 -8.10
C ALA A 161 -2.76 -18.86 -6.62
N THR A 162 -2.69 -19.90 -5.79
CA THR A 162 -2.53 -19.82 -4.31
C THR A 162 -1.38 -18.90 -3.86
N ASN A 163 -0.19 -19.03 -4.46
CA ASN A 163 0.98 -18.19 -4.17
C ASN A 163 0.69 -16.69 -4.37
N ARG A 164 -0.08 -16.35 -5.42
CA ARG A 164 -0.49 -14.99 -5.74
C ARG A 164 -1.60 -14.52 -4.79
N GLN A 165 -2.50 -15.40 -4.37
CA GLN A 165 -3.55 -15.06 -3.40
C GLN A 165 -2.95 -14.58 -2.07
N GLU A 166 -1.96 -15.32 -1.52
CA GLU A 166 -1.26 -14.93 -0.30
C GLU A 166 -0.55 -13.57 -0.46
N THR A 167 0.11 -13.37 -1.60
CA THR A 167 0.84 -12.13 -1.89
C THR A 167 -0.12 -10.93 -1.99
N LEU A 168 -1.29 -11.12 -2.60
CA LEU A 168 -2.33 -10.09 -2.68
C LEU A 168 -2.90 -9.77 -1.30
N ALA A 169 -3.16 -10.78 -0.48
CA ALA A 169 -3.69 -10.59 0.87
C ALA A 169 -2.75 -9.71 1.73
N ILE A 170 -1.46 -10.08 1.78
CA ILE A 170 -0.44 -9.34 2.51
C ILE A 170 -0.31 -7.91 1.97
N ARG A 171 -0.32 -7.75 0.64
CA ARG A 171 -0.25 -6.43 0.01
C ARG A 171 -1.45 -5.56 0.40
N TRP A 172 -2.67 -6.10 0.41
CA TRP A 172 -3.86 -5.33 0.76
C TRP A 172 -3.88 -4.91 2.23
N MET A 173 -3.39 -5.76 3.14
CA MET A 173 -3.22 -5.38 4.55
C MET A 173 -2.21 -4.26 4.74
N LEU A 174 -1.10 -4.27 3.98
CA LEU A 174 -0.12 -3.18 4.03
C LEU A 174 -0.66 -1.89 3.40
N GLU A 175 -1.39 -1.99 2.28
CA GLU A 175 -2.05 -0.85 1.65
C GLU A 175 -3.10 -0.21 2.58
N SER A 176 -3.91 -1.03 3.26
CA SER A 176 -4.92 -0.53 4.21
C SER A 176 -4.27 0.12 5.43
N ALA A 177 -3.21 -0.48 5.98
CA ALA A 177 -2.40 0.12 7.04
C ALA A 177 -1.77 1.46 6.61
N ALA A 178 -1.24 1.55 5.39
CA ALA A 178 -0.67 2.77 4.83
C ALA A 178 -1.73 3.87 4.66
N LYS A 179 -2.93 3.51 4.18
CA LYS A 179 -4.07 4.44 4.07
C LYS A 179 -4.49 5.00 5.43
N ARG A 180 -4.56 4.16 6.47
CA ARG A 180 -4.83 4.62 7.85
C ARG A 180 -3.80 5.63 8.33
N ARG A 181 -2.52 5.39 8.02
CA ARG A 181 -1.42 6.30 8.38
C ARG A 181 -1.58 7.68 7.74
N MET A 182 -2.00 7.75 6.48
CA MET A 182 -2.19 9.02 5.77
C MET A 182 -3.22 9.93 6.46
N GLY A 183 -4.28 9.36 7.03
CA GLY A 183 -5.31 10.13 7.75
C GLY A 183 -4.85 10.68 9.10
N LYS A 184 -3.80 10.11 9.72
CA LYS A 184 -3.30 10.51 11.04
C LYS A 184 -1.77 10.46 11.07
N LYS A 185 -1.11 11.58 10.75
CA LYS A 185 0.36 11.69 10.66
C LYS A 185 1.13 11.24 11.92
N SER A 186 0.50 11.28 13.09
CA SER A 186 1.10 10.87 14.37
C SER A 186 1.26 9.35 14.53
N ILE A 187 0.47 8.55 13.80
CA ILE A 187 0.44 7.10 14.02
C ILE A 187 1.58 6.42 13.25
N SER A 188 2.31 5.55 13.93
CA SER A 188 3.38 4.76 13.33
C SER A 188 2.82 3.60 12.50
N LEU A 189 3.53 3.22 11.43
CA LEU A 189 3.03 2.20 10.49
C LEU A 189 2.87 0.82 11.15
N ASP A 190 3.70 0.50 12.14
CA ASP A 190 3.62 -0.74 12.93
C ASP A 190 2.30 -0.85 13.71
N GLN A 191 1.77 0.26 14.23
CA GLN A 191 0.50 0.30 14.95
C GLN A 191 -0.69 0.14 13.99
N CYS A 192 -0.66 0.80 12.83
CA CYS A 192 -1.68 0.62 11.80
C CYS A 192 -1.73 -0.82 11.29
N LEU A 193 -0.55 -1.43 11.06
CA LEU A 193 -0.45 -2.81 10.59
C LEU A 193 -0.92 -3.81 11.65
N TYR A 194 -0.60 -3.57 12.92
CA TYR A 194 -1.11 -4.34 14.06
C TYR A 194 -2.64 -4.35 14.08
N ALA A 195 -3.28 -3.17 14.00
CA ALA A 195 -4.73 -3.05 14.03
C ALA A 195 -5.39 -3.76 12.84
N GLU A 196 -4.83 -3.63 11.64
CA GLU A 196 -5.32 -4.33 10.45
C GLU A 196 -5.20 -5.86 10.56
N ILE A 197 -4.11 -6.40 11.12
CA ILE A 197 -3.96 -7.84 11.35
C ILE A 197 -5.01 -8.34 12.34
N LEU A 198 -5.20 -7.62 13.45
CA LEU A 198 -6.16 -7.99 14.49
C LEU A 198 -7.60 -8.01 13.93
N GLU A 199 -8.01 -6.93 13.26
CA GLU A 199 -9.34 -6.84 12.64
C GLU A 199 -9.53 -7.91 11.55
N ALA A 200 -8.53 -8.13 10.69
CA ALA A 200 -8.59 -9.14 9.64
C ALA A 200 -8.73 -10.57 10.21
N SER A 201 -8.11 -10.86 11.36
CA SER A 201 -8.28 -12.15 12.04
C SER A 201 -9.72 -12.37 12.49
N GLN A 202 -10.43 -11.29 12.85
CA GLN A 202 -11.83 -11.27 13.23
C GLN A 202 -12.79 -11.12 12.03
N LYS A 203 -12.29 -11.29 10.80
CA LYS A 203 -13.05 -11.11 9.53
C LYS A 203 -13.60 -9.69 9.34
N MET A 204 -12.99 -8.71 9.98
CA MET A 204 -13.31 -7.29 9.85
C MET A 204 -12.18 -6.54 9.14
N GLY A 205 -12.38 -5.23 8.91
CA GLY A 205 -11.35 -4.34 8.40
C GLY A 205 -11.42 -4.07 6.89
N ILE A 206 -10.63 -3.09 6.46
CA ILE A 206 -10.66 -2.55 5.10
C ILE A 206 -10.10 -3.57 4.10
N ALA A 207 -9.07 -4.32 4.48
CA ALA A 207 -8.48 -5.35 3.63
C ALA A 207 -9.47 -6.47 3.32
N ARG A 208 -10.26 -6.91 4.30
CA ARG A 208 -11.30 -7.93 4.10
C ARG A 208 -12.44 -7.41 3.23
N LYS A 209 -12.92 -6.19 3.47
CA LYS A 209 -13.93 -5.54 2.64
C LYS A 209 -13.53 -5.51 1.15
N LYS A 210 -12.27 -5.14 0.86
CA LYS A 210 -11.73 -5.15 -0.51
C LYS A 210 -11.78 -6.53 -1.17
N ARG A 211 -11.52 -7.61 -0.41
CA ARG A 211 -11.63 -8.99 -0.90
C ARG A 211 -13.07 -9.35 -1.23
N ASP A 212 -14.00 -9.00 -0.35
CA ASP A 212 -15.43 -9.31 -0.53
C ASP A 212 -16.04 -8.49 -1.68
N ASP A 213 -15.64 -7.23 -1.85
CA ASP A 213 -16.03 -6.39 -3.00
C ASP A 213 -15.57 -7.01 -4.34
N LEU A 214 -14.35 -7.56 -4.37
CA LEU A 214 -13.85 -8.26 -5.57
C LEU A 214 -14.59 -9.56 -5.85
N HIS A 215 -15.03 -10.28 -4.83
CA HIS A 215 -15.83 -11.51 -4.99
C HIS A 215 -17.24 -11.19 -5.51
N LYS A 216 -17.90 -10.18 -4.95
CA LYS A 216 -19.18 -9.67 -5.46
C LYS A 216 -19.07 -9.22 -6.91
N LEU A 217 -17.99 -8.52 -7.25
CA LEU A 217 -17.74 -8.08 -8.63
C LEU A 217 -17.53 -9.26 -9.58
N ALA A 218 -16.80 -10.29 -9.15
CA ALA A 218 -16.59 -11.50 -9.93
C ALA A 218 -17.89 -12.31 -10.11
N GLU A 219 -18.72 -12.38 -9.07
CA GLU A 219 -20.02 -13.07 -9.08
C GLU A 219 -21.01 -12.39 -10.02
N ALA A 220 -21.10 -11.06 -9.98
CA ALA A 220 -21.93 -10.27 -10.90
C ALA A 220 -21.57 -10.49 -12.38
N ASN A 221 -20.32 -10.87 -12.68
CA ASN A 221 -19.82 -11.08 -14.03
C ASN A 221 -19.59 -12.57 -14.36
N ARG A 222 -20.18 -13.50 -13.59
CA ARG A 222 -19.98 -14.95 -13.74
C ARG A 222 -20.29 -15.45 -15.16
N SER A 223 -21.27 -14.87 -15.82
CA SER A 223 -21.68 -15.23 -17.19
C SER A 223 -20.56 -15.08 -18.19
N PHE A 224 -19.65 -14.11 -18.02
CA PHE A 224 -18.56 -13.84 -18.95
C PHE A 224 -17.36 -14.79 -18.82
N SER A 225 -17.42 -15.79 -17.92
CA SER A 225 -16.34 -16.75 -17.69
C SER A 225 -15.90 -17.53 -18.94
N HIS A 226 -16.78 -17.70 -19.92
CA HIS A 226 -16.49 -18.36 -21.19
C HIS A 226 -15.54 -17.57 -22.10
N TYR A 227 -15.37 -16.26 -21.90
CA TYR A 227 -14.42 -15.44 -22.66
C TYR A 227 -12.96 -15.59 -22.20
N ARG A 228 -12.64 -16.67 -21.49
CA ARG A 228 -11.31 -16.98 -20.99
C ARG A 228 -10.55 -17.81 -22.03
N TRP A 229 -9.48 -17.24 -22.58
CA TRP A 229 -8.59 -17.88 -23.55
C TRP A 229 -7.14 -18.00 -23.05
N TRP A 230 -6.94 -17.95 -21.72
CA TRP A 230 -5.65 -18.08 -21.03
C TRP A 230 -5.66 -19.17 -19.95
#